data_AF-A0A2A9CG10-F1
#
_entry.id   AF-A0A2A9CG10-F1
#
_cell.length_a   1.000
_cell.length_b   1.000
_cell.length_c   1.000
_cell.angle_alpha   90.00
_cell.angle_beta   90.00
_cell.angle_gamma   90.00
#
_symmetry.space_group_name_H-M   'P 1'
#
loop_
_entity.id
_entity.type
_entity.pdbx_description
1 polymer ?
#
loop_
_entity_poly.entity_id
_entity_poly.type
_entity_poly.pdbx_seq_one_letter_code
_entity_poly.pdbx_strand_id
1 'polypeptide(L)'
;MVNLNRKYSWNGNEALINAAHMVHELQGVNDLQVEKWLEYDDVDLLTKISKPHKETLLHDYIDFINFTMYEYLLDKHLPMSVINPIVEIMNIYDVDYSHLGIPPFIGLDEEEVYEYDHNDVEQYAHQILNLYIEKLAPTFNSDIFTVIFSNKQFLFEFNKQLQEVIEDLKLKDYPDYLKKDGVLKRSKYLPKWLQRGVFMRDKGRCQICGTDLSKVLHLDNKENYDHIIPLESGGTNDPTNFQLTCEHCNKSKGHRSTIYNSFGARFWEIESLLPK
;
A
#
# COMPACT_ATOMS: atom_id res chain seq x y z
N MET A 1 2.80 5.15 24.85
CA MET A 1 2.16 3.82 24.98
C MET A 1 1.03 3.77 23.97
N VAL A 2 0.98 2.77 23.10
CA VAL A 2 -0.19 2.57 22.22
C VAL A 2 -1.31 2.08 23.12
N ASN A 3 -2.43 2.79 23.13
CA ASN A 3 -3.59 2.42 23.94
C ASN A 3 -4.23 1.17 23.31
N LEU A 4 -3.96 0.00 23.89
CA LEU A 4 -4.52 -1.29 23.46
C LEU A 4 -6.05 -1.39 23.68
N ASN A 5 -6.68 -0.41 24.33
CA ASN A 5 -8.13 -0.33 24.50
C ASN A 5 -8.83 0.47 23.39
N ARG A 6 -8.10 1.03 22.41
CA ARG A 6 -8.77 1.50 21.19
C ARG A 6 -9.23 0.25 20.42
N LYS A 7 -10.50 -0.10 20.61
CA LYS A 7 -11.21 -0.98 19.67
C LYS A 7 -11.26 -0.22 18.34
N TYR A 8 -10.32 -0.52 17.46
CA TYR A 8 -10.47 -0.19 16.06
C TYR A 8 -11.45 -1.21 15.49
N SER A 9 -12.62 -0.75 15.04
CA SER A 9 -13.50 -1.55 14.18
C SER A 9 -12.77 -1.69 12.84
N TRP A 10 -11.97 -2.76 12.71
CA TRP A 10 -11.30 -3.06 11.45
C TRP A 10 -12.31 -3.71 10.51
N ASN A 11 -12.68 -3.00 9.46
CA ASN A 11 -13.60 -3.50 8.44
C ASN A 11 -12.80 -4.05 7.27
N GLY A 12 -12.34 -5.30 7.44
CA GLY A 12 -11.38 -5.92 6.52
C GLY A 12 -11.89 -6.18 5.10
N ASN A 13 -13.21 -6.27 4.88
CA ASN A 13 -13.77 -6.53 3.55
C ASN A 13 -13.59 -5.33 2.61
N GLU A 14 -13.94 -4.13 3.07
CA GLU A 14 -13.83 -2.90 2.25
C GLU A 14 -12.37 -2.56 1.94
N ALA A 15 -11.49 -2.75 2.92
CA ALA A 15 -10.05 -2.63 2.72
C ALA A 15 -9.52 -3.67 1.72
N LEU A 16 -10.07 -4.90 1.72
CA LEU A 16 -9.68 -5.96 0.78
C LEU A 16 -10.15 -5.65 -0.65
N ILE A 17 -11.38 -5.14 -0.84
CA ILE A 17 -11.90 -4.75 -2.15
C ILE A 17 -11.02 -3.63 -2.75
N ASN A 18 -10.74 -2.60 -1.95
CA ASN A 18 -9.87 -1.51 -2.40
C ASN A 18 -8.43 -1.96 -2.61
N ALA A 19 -7.93 -2.90 -1.80
CA ALA A 19 -6.62 -3.50 -2.04
C ALA A 19 -6.55 -4.27 -3.37
N ALA A 20 -7.64 -4.95 -3.78
CA ALA A 20 -7.72 -5.58 -5.09
C ALA A 20 -7.69 -4.54 -6.22
N HIS A 21 -8.37 -3.40 -6.04
CA HIS A 21 -8.29 -2.28 -6.97
C HIS A 21 -6.85 -1.77 -7.12
N MET A 22 -6.11 -1.56 -6.02
CA MET A 22 -4.69 -1.16 -6.08
C MET A 22 -3.83 -2.16 -6.87
N VAL A 23 -4.10 -3.46 -6.76
CA VAL A 23 -3.39 -4.50 -7.54
C VAL A 23 -3.63 -4.31 -9.03
N HIS A 24 -4.87 -4.01 -9.43
CA HIS A 24 -5.20 -3.77 -10.83
C HIS A 24 -4.57 -2.49 -11.37
N GLU A 25 -4.54 -1.42 -10.56
CA GLU A 25 -3.89 -0.16 -10.94
C GLU A 25 -2.39 -0.32 -11.13
N LEU A 26 -1.72 -1.03 -10.22
CA LEU A 26 -0.31 -1.33 -10.37
C LEU A 26 -0.02 -2.20 -11.61
N GLN A 27 -0.98 -2.99 -12.08
CA GLN A 27 -0.90 -3.77 -13.32
C GLN A 27 -1.18 -2.95 -14.58
N GLY A 28 -1.55 -1.68 -14.45
CA GLY A 28 -1.75 -0.75 -15.56
C GLY A 28 -3.15 -0.72 -16.14
N VAL A 29 -4.19 -1.06 -15.37
CA VAL A 29 -5.58 -1.00 -15.88
C VAL A 29 -5.96 0.41 -16.34
N ASN A 30 -5.56 1.45 -15.61
CA ASN A 30 -5.82 2.86 -15.96
C ASN A 30 -4.53 3.69 -16.16
N ASP A 31 -3.39 3.05 -16.45
CA ASP A 31 -2.08 3.72 -16.61
C ASP A 31 -1.64 4.53 -15.36
N LEU A 32 -2.02 4.04 -14.16
CA LEU A 32 -1.65 4.65 -12.86
C LEU A 32 -0.55 3.84 -12.14
N GLN A 33 0.37 3.28 -12.91
CA GLN A 33 1.59 2.66 -12.40
C GLN A 33 2.49 3.69 -11.70
N VAL A 34 3.51 3.24 -10.97
CA VAL A 34 4.33 4.11 -10.11
C VAL A 34 4.93 5.31 -10.86
N GLU A 35 5.46 5.11 -12.07
CA GLU A 35 6.03 6.21 -12.86
C GLU A 35 4.98 7.29 -13.16
N LYS A 36 3.80 6.87 -13.63
CA LYS A 36 2.70 7.79 -13.95
C LYS A 36 2.15 8.49 -12.73
N TRP A 37 1.99 7.78 -11.61
CA TRP A 37 1.63 8.42 -10.35
C TRP A 37 2.61 9.54 -9.97
N LEU A 38 3.92 9.27 -10.04
CA LEU A 38 4.96 10.26 -9.70
C LEU A 38 5.02 11.43 -10.69
N GLU A 39 4.46 11.31 -11.90
CA GLU A 39 4.29 12.42 -12.85
C GLU A 39 3.10 13.31 -12.49
N TYR A 40 2.02 12.73 -11.94
CA TYR A 40 0.78 13.44 -11.62
C TYR A 40 0.76 14.06 -10.22
N ASP A 41 1.52 13.50 -9.27
CA ASP A 41 1.49 13.88 -7.85
C ASP A 41 2.83 14.42 -7.35
N ASP A 42 2.80 15.44 -6.48
CA ASP A 42 4.00 16.08 -5.92
C ASP A 42 4.50 15.30 -4.70
N VAL A 43 5.14 14.15 -4.98
CA VAL A 43 5.65 13.25 -3.95
C VAL A 43 7.08 13.63 -3.56
N ASP A 44 7.34 13.82 -2.26
CA ASP A 44 8.71 13.97 -1.70
C ASP A 44 9.47 12.62 -1.71
N LEU A 45 9.75 12.15 -2.93
CA LEU A 45 10.26 10.82 -3.23
C LEU A 45 11.59 10.56 -2.53
N LEU A 46 12.56 11.47 -2.67
CA LEU A 46 13.92 11.29 -2.15
C LEU A 46 13.94 11.19 -0.62
N THR A 47 13.15 12.01 0.07
CA THR A 47 13.06 11.94 1.53
C THR A 47 12.43 10.64 1.98
N LYS A 48 11.38 10.16 1.29
CA LYS A 48 10.68 8.90 1.61
C LYS A 48 11.54 7.66 1.36
N ILE A 49 12.30 7.59 0.26
CA ILE A 49 13.11 6.40 -0.08
C ILE A 49 14.45 6.32 0.64
N SER A 50 14.95 7.43 1.20
CA SER A 50 16.29 7.49 1.79
C SER A 50 16.39 6.88 3.18
N LYS A 51 15.28 6.80 3.92
CA LYS A 51 15.23 6.22 5.27
C LYS A 51 13.81 5.72 5.59
N PRO A 52 13.66 4.83 6.59
CA PRO A 52 12.34 4.35 6.99
C PRO A 52 11.42 5.43 7.59
N HIS A 53 10.19 5.51 7.09
CA HIS A 53 9.09 6.31 7.64
C HIS A 53 7.87 5.42 7.91
N LYS A 54 7.00 5.79 8.85
CA LYS A 54 5.75 5.02 9.09
C LYS A 54 4.76 5.21 7.95
N GLU A 55 4.57 6.46 7.54
CA GLU A 55 3.88 6.83 6.30
C GLU A 55 4.83 6.57 5.14
N THR A 56 4.68 5.39 4.54
CA THR A 56 5.51 4.89 3.43
C THR A 56 5.06 5.50 2.09
N LEU A 57 5.85 5.31 1.04
CA LEU A 57 5.37 5.62 -0.33
C LEU A 57 4.11 4.85 -0.73
N LEU A 58 3.89 3.67 -0.15
CA LEU A 58 2.66 2.92 -0.42
C LEU A 58 1.43 3.60 0.19
N HIS A 59 1.56 4.35 1.28
CA HIS A 59 0.44 5.17 1.79
C HIS A 59 0.12 6.26 0.77
N ASP A 60 1.15 6.99 0.32
CA ASP A 60 1.01 8.05 -0.67
C ASP A 60 0.39 7.53 -1.98
N TYR A 61 0.79 6.33 -2.44
CA TYR A 61 0.20 5.69 -3.63
C TYR A 61 -1.28 5.31 -3.43
N ILE A 62 -1.64 4.73 -2.27
CA ILE A 62 -3.04 4.38 -1.96
C ILE A 62 -3.90 5.65 -1.94
N ASP A 63 -3.40 6.71 -1.31
CA ASP A 63 -4.07 7.99 -1.21
C ASP A 63 -4.33 8.56 -2.63
N PHE A 64 -3.31 8.57 -3.48
CA PHE A 64 -3.41 9.03 -4.87
C PHE A 64 -4.43 8.25 -5.69
N ILE A 65 -4.39 6.91 -5.68
CA ILE A 65 -5.31 6.09 -6.47
C ILE A 65 -6.76 6.32 -6.02
N ASN A 66 -7.01 6.32 -4.71
CA ASN A 66 -8.35 6.54 -4.17
C ASN A 66 -8.88 7.93 -4.55
N PHE A 67 -8.05 8.96 -4.44
CA PHE A 67 -8.43 10.32 -4.80
C PHE A 67 -8.71 10.46 -6.30
N THR A 68 -7.79 10.00 -7.14
CA THR A 68 -7.90 10.05 -8.60
C THR A 68 -9.15 9.33 -9.10
N MET A 69 -9.50 8.20 -8.48
CA MET A 69 -10.71 7.45 -8.82
C MET A 69 -11.98 8.28 -8.60
N TYR A 70 -12.12 8.92 -7.43
CA TYR A 70 -13.31 9.73 -7.14
C TYR A 70 -13.36 11.02 -7.97
N GLU A 71 -12.22 11.70 -8.18
CA GLU A 71 -12.17 12.87 -9.07
C GLU A 71 -12.58 12.51 -10.49
N TYR A 72 -12.07 11.40 -11.03
CA TYR A 72 -12.43 10.93 -12.36
C TYR A 72 -13.94 10.66 -12.50
N LEU A 73 -14.58 10.08 -11.49
CA LEU A 73 -16.03 9.84 -11.50
C LEU A 73 -16.83 11.15 -11.50
N LEU A 74 -16.40 12.14 -10.72
CA LEU A 74 -17.05 13.47 -10.72
C LEU A 74 -16.86 14.19 -12.07
N ASP A 75 -15.67 14.13 -12.66
CA ASP A 75 -15.39 14.70 -14.00
C ASP A 75 -16.22 14.03 -15.11
N LYS A 76 -16.68 12.79 -14.88
CA LYS A 76 -17.59 12.06 -15.78
C LYS A 76 -19.07 12.34 -15.50
N HIS A 77 -19.39 13.24 -14.56
CA HIS A 77 -20.74 13.51 -14.11
C HIS A 77 -21.43 12.22 -13.60
N LEU A 78 -20.70 11.42 -12.80
CA LEU A 78 -21.19 10.21 -12.14
C LEU A 78 -21.22 10.39 -10.61
N PRO A 79 -22.07 11.29 -10.09
CA PRO A 79 -22.07 11.64 -8.67
C PRO A 79 -22.55 10.48 -7.77
N MET A 80 -23.48 9.62 -8.22
CA MET A 80 -23.97 8.51 -7.37
C MET A 80 -22.91 7.43 -7.18
N SER A 81 -22.02 7.27 -8.17
CA SER A 81 -20.83 6.41 -8.11
C SER A 81 -19.79 6.91 -7.09
N VAL A 82 -19.93 8.15 -6.61
CA VAL A 82 -19.12 8.72 -5.52
C VAL A 82 -19.90 8.72 -4.21
N ILE A 83 -21.14 9.20 -4.22
CA ILE A 83 -21.98 9.33 -3.03
C ILE A 83 -22.21 7.97 -2.37
N ASN A 84 -22.65 6.96 -3.13
CA ASN A 84 -23.07 5.70 -2.54
C ASN A 84 -21.92 4.94 -1.87
N PRO A 85 -20.75 4.75 -2.53
CA PRO A 85 -19.62 4.07 -1.88
C PRO A 85 -19.10 4.84 -0.66
N ILE A 86 -19.08 6.18 -0.71
CA ILE A 86 -18.61 6.99 0.41
C ILE A 86 -19.58 6.93 1.59
N VAL A 87 -20.89 7.01 1.35
CA VAL A 87 -21.89 6.89 2.40
C VAL A 87 -21.87 5.50 3.03
N GLU A 88 -21.74 4.45 2.21
CA GLU A 88 -21.60 3.08 2.70
C GLU A 88 -20.39 2.94 3.62
N ILE A 89 -19.21 3.40 3.20
CA ILE A 89 -18.00 3.31 4.03
C ILE A 89 -18.09 4.19 5.28
N MET A 90 -18.70 5.38 5.19
CA MET A 90 -18.92 6.23 6.37
C MET A 90 -19.81 5.56 7.41
N ASN A 91 -20.88 4.87 6.98
CA ASN A 91 -21.74 4.09 7.88
C ASN A 91 -20.98 2.92 8.51
N ILE A 92 -20.14 2.21 7.75
CA ILE A 92 -19.33 1.10 8.24
C ILE A 92 -18.32 1.55 9.32
N TYR A 93 -17.82 2.78 9.22
CA TYR A 93 -16.87 3.37 10.17
C TYR A 93 -17.51 4.30 11.22
N ASP A 94 -18.85 4.31 11.32
CA ASP A 94 -19.62 5.15 12.24
C ASP A 94 -19.24 6.66 12.15
N VAL A 95 -18.97 7.16 10.94
CA VAL A 95 -18.64 8.57 10.70
C VAL A 95 -19.93 9.37 10.50
N ASP A 96 -20.15 10.38 11.34
CA ASP A 96 -21.33 11.25 11.24
C ASP A 96 -21.18 12.27 10.10
N TYR A 97 -22.07 12.16 9.12
CA TYR A 97 -22.22 13.10 8.00
C TYR A 97 -23.58 13.81 8.00
N SER A 98 -24.41 13.65 9.05
CA SER A 98 -25.78 14.17 9.10
C SER A 98 -25.89 15.69 8.99
N HIS A 99 -24.82 16.42 9.33
CA HIS A 99 -24.73 17.87 9.21
C HIS A 99 -24.74 18.38 7.75
N LEU A 100 -24.43 17.52 6.77
CA LEU A 100 -24.58 17.81 5.34
C LEU A 100 -26.03 17.66 4.87
N GLY A 101 -26.93 17.15 5.71
CA GLY A 101 -28.25 16.67 5.33
C GLY A 101 -28.22 15.22 4.84
N ILE A 102 -29.38 14.55 4.87
CA ILE A 102 -29.55 13.19 4.34
C ILE A 102 -30.53 13.28 3.17
N PRO A 103 -30.05 13.59 1.96
CA PRO A 103 -30.91 13.73 0.80
C PRO A 103 -31.57 12.39 0.43
N PRO A 104 -32.80 12.44 -0.14
CA PRO A 104 -33.57 11.24 -0.47
C PRO A 104 -33.00 10.45 -1.65
N PHE A 105 -32.03 11.00 -2.39
CA PHE A 105 -31.38 10.33 -3.52
C PHE A 105 -30.23 9.39 -3.10
N ILE A 106 -29.81 9.36 -1.83
CA ILE A 106 -28.80 8.39 -1.38
C ILE A 106 -29.31 6.97 -1.60
N GLY A 107 -28.49 6.14 -2.25
CA GLY A 107 -28.81 4.75 -2.59
C GLY A 107 -29.46 4.56 -3.96
N LEU A 108 -29.81 5.65 -4.67
CA LEU A 108 -30.24 5.59 -6.06
C LEU A 108 -29.04 5.35 -6.99
N ASP A 109 -29.27 4.74 -8.15
CA ASP A 109 -28.28 4.69 -9.22
C ASP A 109 -28.27 5.97 -10.09
N GLU A 110 -27.35 6.04 -11.06
CA GLU A 110 -27.21 7.20 -11.95
C GLU A 110 -28.43 7.41 -12.87
N GLU A 111 -29.22 6.37 -13.14
CA GLU A 111 -30.43 6.47 -13.97
C GLU A 111 -31.64 6.94 -13.14
N GLU A 112 -31.72 6.54 -11.88
CA GLU A 112 -32.79 6.91 -10.96
C GLU A 112 -32.65 8.36 -10.46
N VAL A 113 -31.42 8.87 -10.33
CA VAL A 113 -31.18 10.22 -9.78
C VAL A 113 -31.59 11.36 -10.73
N TYR A 114 -31.86 11.09 -12.01
CA TYR A 114 -32.28 12.11 -12.99
C TYR A 114 -33.59 12.83 -12.63
N GLU A 115 -34.38 12.31 -11.68
CA GLU A 115 -35.57 12.98 -11.15
C GLU A 115 -35.26 14.17 -10.22
N TYR A 116 -34.00 14.30 -9.79
CA TYR A 116 -33.54 15.35 -8.88
C TYR A 116 -32.78 16.46 -9.62
N ASP A 117 -32.60 17.61 -8.97
CA ASP A 117 -31.78 18.69 -9.52
C ASP A 117 -30.31 18.26 -9.60
N HIS A 118 -29.76 18.26 -10.80
CA HIS A 118 -28.39 17.80 -11.05
C HIS A 118 -27.34 18.60 -10.26
N ASN A 119 -27.52 19.91 -10.11
CA ASN A 119 -26.54 20.73 -9.39
C ASN A 119 -26.54 20.39 -7.89
N ASP A 120 -27.72 20.13 -7.31
CA ASP A 120 -27.84 19.74 -5.91
C ASP A 120 -27.14 18.39 -5.65
N VAL A 121 -27.27 17.43 -6.57
CA VAL A 121 -26.64 16.10 -6.47
C VAL A 121 -25.12 16.21 -6.59
N GLU A 122 -24.61 16.94 -7.59
CA GLU A 122 -23.18 17.18 -7.75
C GLU A 122 -22.57 17.93 -6.57
N GLN A 123 -23.26 18.97 -6.09
CA GLN A 123 -22.81 19.73 -4.92
C GLN A 123 -22.70 18.81 -3.70
N TYR A 124 -23.67 17.93 -3.47
CA TYR A 124 -23.62 16.98 -2.37
C TYR A 124 -22.47 15.97 -2.55
N ALA A 125 -22.22 15.48 -3.77
CA ALA A 125 -21.11 14.58 -4.08
C ALA A 125 -19.75 15.19 -3.71
N HIS A 126 -19.52 16.46 -4.05
CA HIS A 126 -18.31 17.18 -3.64
C HIS A 126 -18.24 17.38 -2.11
N GLN A 127 -19.37 17.70 -1.46
CA GLN A 127 -19.40 17.89 0.00
C GLN A 127 -19.08 16.60 0.76
N ILE A 128 -19.68 15.48 0.38
CA ILE A 128 -19.46 14.20 1.04
C ILE A 128 -18.04 13.67 0.79
N LEU A 129 -17.50 13.85 -0.43
CA LEU A 129 -16.12 13.50 -0.75
C LEU A 129 -15.13 14.29 0.11
N ASN A 130 -15.32 15.61 0.24
CA ASN A 130 -14.46 16.44 1.09
C ASN A 130 -14.51 16.00 2.56
N LEU A 131 -15.70 15.69 3.08
CA LEU A 131 -15.84 15.18 4.44
C LEU A 131 -15.15 13.82 4.61
N TYR A 132 -15.26 12.93 3.62
CA TYR A 132 -14.58 11.65 3.61
C TYR A 132 -13.06 11.80 3.66
N ILE A 133 -12.49 12.66 2.80
CA ILE A 133 -11.05 12.95 2.77
C ILE A 133 -10.58 13.46 4.13
N GLU A 134 -11.33 14.37 4.75
CA GLU A 134 -10.92 14.96 6.04
C GLU A 134 -11.07 13.98 7.22
N LYS A 135 -12.17 13.21 7.27
CA LYS A 135 -12.56 12.47 8.48
C LYS A 135 -12.20 10.99 8.44
N LEU A 136 -12.22 10.36 7.27
CA LEU A 136 -12.17 8.90 7.16
C LEU A 136 -10.99 8.39 6.34
N ALA A 137 -10.63 9.05 5.24
CA ALA A 137 -9.58 8.57 4.33
C ALA A 137 -8.27 8.18 5.04
N PRO A 138 -7.71 8.94 6.01
CA PRO A 138 -6.48 8.52 6.70
C PRO A 138 -6.59 7.18 7.44
N THR A 139 -7.76 6.89 8.01
CA THR A 139 -8.00 5.61 8.70
C THR A 139 -8.22 4.50 7.69
N PHE A 140 -9.05 4.75 6.68
CA PHE A 140 -9.38 3.75 5.67
C PHE A 140 -8.16 3.35 4.83
N ASN A 141 -7.33 4.32 4.43
CA ASN A 141 -6.10 4.08 3.67
C ASN A 141 -5.07 3.30 4.50
N SER A 142 -5.02 3.50 5.82
CA SER A 142 -4.22 2.66 6.73
C SER A 142 -4.73 1.20 6.79
N ASP A 143 -6.03 0.98 6.67
CA ASP A 143 -6.61 -0.37 6.65
C ASP A 143 -6.32 -1.07 5.31
N ILE A 144 -6.42 -0.34 4.19
CA ILE A 144 -5.98 -0.81 2.86
C ILE A 144 -4.49 -1.15 2.88
N PHE A 145 -3.65 -0.27 3.43
CA PHE A 145 -2.22 -0.49 3.59
C PHE A 145 -1.94 -1.79 4.36
N THR A 146 -2.71 -2.10 5.41
CA THR A 146 -2.53 -3.34 6.19
C THR A 146 -2.72 -4.60 5.34
N VAL A 147 -3.71 -4.59 4.44
CA VAL A 147 -3.96 -5.69 3.50
C VAL A 147 -2.84 -5.78 2.46
N ILE A 148 -2.51 -4.67 1.79
CA ILE A 148 -1.53 -4.64 0.69
C ILE A 148 -0.11 -4.87 1.19
N PHE A 149 0.27 -4.30 2.34
CA PHE A 149 1.57 -4.52 2.94
C PHE A 149 1.81 -6.00 3.23
N SER A 150 0.76 -6.78 3.48
CA SER A 150 0.86 -8.23 3.65
C SER A 150 1.03 -9.00 2.32
N ASN A 151 0.69 -8.38 1.19
CA ASN A 151 0.82 -8.97 -0.14
C ASN A 151 2.26 -8.79 -0.68
N LYS A 152 3.07 -9.82 -0.52
CA LYS A 152 4.48 -9.83 -0.94
C LYS A 152 4.66 -9.67 -2.45
N GLN A 153 3.72 -10.17 -3.26
CA GLN A 153 3.80 -10.05 -4.72
C GLN A 153 3.63 -8.60 -5.11
N PHE A 154 2.61 -7.95 -4.54
CA PHE A 154 2.38 -6.53 -4.73
C PHE A 154 3.62 -5.72 -4.31
N LEU A 155 4.17 -5.96 -3.12
CA LEU A 155 5.36 -5.24 -2.66
C LEU A 155 6.57 -5.41 -3.58
N PHE A 156 6.75 -6.60 -4.17
CA PHE A 156 7.81 -6.84 -5.14
C PHE A 156 7.58 -6.03 -6.43
N GLU A 157 6.39 -6.11 -7.04
CA GLU A 157 6.10 -5.36 -8.27
C GLU A 157 6.15 -3.85 -8.05
N PHE A 158 5.61 -3.35 -6.92
CA PHE A 158 5.66 -1.94 -6.56
C PHE A 158 7.10 -1.44 -6.44
N ASN A 159 7.95 -2.18 -5.74
CA ASN A 159 9.37 -1.81 -5.59
C ASN A 159 10.17 -1.99 -6.87
N LYS A 160 9.73 -2.88 -7.77
CA LYS A 160 10.35 -3.04 -9.09
C LYS A 160 10.03 -1.86 -10.01
N GLN A 161 8.81 -1.34 -9.99
CA GLN A 161 8.49 -0.10 -10.73
C GLN A 161 9.23 1.10 -10.12
N LEU A 162 9.35 1.18 -8.78
CA LEU A 162 10.18 2.21 -8.14
C LEU A 162 11.66 2.10 -8.54
N GLN A 163 12.18 0.89 -8.71
CA GLN A 163 13.57 0.67 -9.15
C GLN A 163 13.82 1.34 -10.50
N GLU A 164 12.90 1.24 -11.46
CA GLU A 164 13.03 1.83 -12.80
C GLU A 164 13.19 3.36 -12.69
N VAL A 165 12.36 4.01 -11.87
CA VAL A 165 12.47 5.46 -11.59
C VAL A 165 13.80 5.81 -10.90
N ILE A 166 14.25 4.98 -9.95
CA ILE A 166 15.46 5.25 -9.17
C ILE A 166 16.72 5.11 -10.02
N GLU A 167 16.77 4.16 -10.95
CA GLU A 167 17.92 3.91 -11.83
C GLU A 167 18.30 5.15 -12.67
N ASP A 168 17.34 6.02 -12.96
CA ASP A 168 17.56 7.26 -13.69
C ASP A 168 18.15 8.40 -12.85
N LEU A 169 18.05 8.33 -11.52
CA LEU A 169 18.59 9.35 -10.63
C LEU A 169 20.12 9.44 -10.71
N LYS A 170 20.65 10.66 -10.86
CA LYS A 170 22.10 10.90 -10.98
C LYS A 170 22.69 11.46 -9.70
N LEU A 171 23.85 10.93 -9.32
CA LEU A 171 24.60 11.34 -8.13
C LEU A 171 24.92 12.83 -8.14
N LYS A 172 25.19 13.40 -9.31
CA LYS A 172 25.47 14.83 -9.47
C LYS A 172 24.31 15.72 -9.02
N ASP A 173 23.08 15.25 -9.20
CA ASP A 173 21.86 16.01 -8.92
C ASP A 173 21.43 15.77 -7.46
N TYR A 174 21.67 14.57 -6.94
CA TYR A 174 21.24 14.16 -5.59
C TYR A 174 22.38 13.57 -4.72
N PRO A 175 23.48 14.31 -4.47
CA PRO A 175 24.67 13.80 -3.79
C PRO A 175 24.44 13.44 -2.32
N ASP A 176 23.42 14.01 -1.68
CA ASP A 176 23.09 13.73 -0.28
C ASP A 176 22.39 12.38 -0.11
N TYR A 177 21.67 11.93 -1.13
CA TYR A 177 20.85 10.71 -1.10
C TYR A 177 21.55 9.51 -1.74
N LEU A 178 22.30 9.74 -2.82
CA LEU A 178 22.88 8.68 -3.63
C LEU A 178 24.32 8.35 -3.24
N LYS A 179 24.67 7.07 -3.32
CA LYS A 179 26.04 6.54 -3.21
C LYS A 179 26.75 6.58 -4.57
N LYS A 180 26.00 6.28 -5.63
CA LYS A 180 26.34 6.38 -7.07
C LYS A 180 25.02 6.49 -7.84
N ASP A 181 25.09 6.77 -9.14
CA ASP A 181 23.90 6.82 -10.01
C ASP A 181 23.02 5.57 -9.80
N GLY A 182 21.72 5.79 -9.64
CA GLY A 182 20.75 4.72 -9.43
C GLY A 182 20.84 3.98 -8.08
N VAL A 183 21.69 4.39 -7.14
CA VAL A 183 21.92 3.63 -5.89
C VAL A 183 21.89 4.53 -4.67
N LEU A 184 20.88 4.33 -3.83
CA LEU A 184 20.71 5.05 -2.57
C LEU A 184 21.77 4.68 -1.53
N LYS A 185 22.12 5.65 -0.68
CA LYS A 185 22.85 5.37 0.56
C LYS A 185 22.00 4.46 1.45
N ARG A 186 22.63 3.44 2.02
CA ARG A 186 21.95 2.56 3.00
C ARG A 186 21.64 3.35 4.27
N SER A 187 20.42 3.20 4.80
CA SER A 187 20.09 3.75 6.11
C SER A 187 21.00 3.15 7.20
N LYS A 188 21.60 4.01 8.02
CA LYS A 188 22.51 3.61 9.11
C LYS A 188 21.78 2.89 10.25
N TYR A 189 20.50 3.18 10.41
CA TYR A 189 19.69 2.69 11.52
C TYR A 189 18.37 2.14 10.99
N LEU A 190 18.02 0.93 11.41
CA LEU A 190 16.74 0.32 11.14
C LEU A 190 15.88 0.40 12.41
N PRO A 191 14.80 1.20 12.43
CA PRO A 191 13.98 1.37 13.62
C PRO A 191 13.36 0.08 14.12
N LYS A 192 13.20 -0.04 15.45
CA LYS A 192 12.56 -1.21 16.07
C LYS A 192 11.10 -1.40 15.66
N TRP A 193 10.38 -0.32 15.33
CA TRP A 193 9.02 -0.41 14.83
C TRP A 193 8.98 -1.08 13.44
N LEU A 194 9.95 -0.79 12.56
CA LEU A 194 10.04 -1.39 11.24
C LEU A 194 10.40 -2.88 11.35
N GLN A 195 11.39 -3.19 12.18
CA GLN A 195 11.77 -4.57 12.47
C GLN A 195 10.55 -5.40 12.92
N ARG A 196 9.77 -4.87 13.87
CA ARG A 196 8.54 -5.52 14.34
C ARG A 196 7.49 -5.67 13.23
N GLY A 197 7.25 -4.62 12.44
CA GLY A 197 6.29 -4.65 11.34
C GLY A 197 6.62 -5.71 10.29
N VAL A 198 7.87 -5.74 9.82
CA VAL A 198 8.35 -6.73 8.85
C VAL A 198 8.29 -8.14 9.42
N PHE A 199 8.73 -8.33 10.67
CA PHE A 199 8.68 -9.64 11.32
C PHE A 199 7.25 -10.20 11.43
N MET A 200 6.29 -9.35 11.81
CA MET A 200 4.88 -9.73 11.91
C MET A 200 4.28 -10.05 10.53
N ARG A 201 4.51 -9.18 9.54
CA ARG A 201 4.07 -9.39 8.15
C ARG A 201 4.60 -10.72 7.61
N ASP A 202 5.88 -10.99 7.82
CA ASP A 202 6.58 -12.19 7.34
C ASP A 202 6.38 -13.40 8.27
N LYS A 203 5.53 -13.28 9.29
CA LYS A 203 5.13 -14.34 10.24
C LYS A 203 6.33 -15.06 10.88
N GLY A 204 7.41 -14.33 11.14
CA GLY A 204 8.64 -14.90 11.70
C GLY A 204 9.26 -15.99 10.81
N ARG A 205 9.10 -15.94 9.48
CA ARG A 205 9.71 -16.91 8.56
C ARG A 205 10.62 -16.23 7.55
N CYS A 206 11.71 -16.91 7.20
CA CYS A 206 12.57 -16.49 6.11
C CYS A 206 11.77 -16.46 4.79
N GLN A 207 11.74 -15.31 4.14
CA GLN A 207 10.98 -15.11 2.90
C GLN A 207 11.67 -15.70 1.65
N ILE A 208 12.85 -16.31 1.81
CA ILE A 208 13.60 -16.96 0.73
C ILE A 208 13.54 -18.49 0.83
N CYS A 209 13.55 -19.06 2.02
CA CYS A 209 13.58 -20.53 2.21
C CYS A 209 12.55 -21.07 3.21
N GLY A 210 11.72 -20.21 3.82
CA GLY A 210 10.69 -20.63 4.77
C GLY A 210 11.19 -21.01 6.17
N THR A 211 12.50 -20.98 6.44
CA THR A 211 13.10 -21.27 7.76
C THR A 211 12.41 -20.47 8.86
N ASP A 212 12.08 -21.14 9.96
CA ASP A 212 11.52 -20.51 11.15
C ASP A 212 12.54 -19.57 11.82
N LEU A 213 12.12 -18.33 12.02
CA LEU A 213 12.84 -17.24 12.69
C LEU A 213 12.04 -16.72 13.89
N SER A 214 10.92 -17.38 14.24
CA SER A 214 10.05 -16.98 15.36
C SER A 214 10.73 -17.15 16.71
N LYS A 215 11.79 -17.98 16.77
CA LYS A 215 12.46 -18.45 17.99
C LYS A 215 11.56 -19.25 18.93
N VAL A 216 10.40 -19.69 18.44
CA VAL A 216 9.50 -20.60 19.17
C VAL A 216 9.98 -22.04 19.00
N LEU A 217 10.40 -22.43 17.79
CA LEU A 217 10.83 -23.79 17.49
C LEU A 217 12.35 -23.93 17.44
N HIS A 218 13.07 -22.90 16.98
CA HIS A 218 14.53 -22.91 16.84
C HIS A 218 15.16 -21.63 17.37
N LEU A 219 15.98 -21.73 18.43
CA LEU A 219 16.62 -20.58 19.08
C LEU A 219 17.87 -20.06 18.34
N ASP A 220 18.52 -20.92 17.56
CA ASP A 220 19.81 -20.63 16.93
C ASP A 220 19.68 -19.86 15.60
N ASN A 221 18.49 -19.87 15.00
CA ASN A 221 18.28 -19.19 13.73
C ASN A 221 18.25 -17.67 13.92
N LYS A 222 19.21 -16.99 13.31
CA LYS A 222 19.32 -15.53 13.35
C LYS A 222 18.54 -14.87 12.21
N GLU A 223 17.62 -13.99 12.59
CA GLU A 223 16.85 -13.15 11.68
C GLU A 223 17.66 -11.97 11.16
N ASN A 224 17.45 -11.62 9.89
CA ASN A 224 18.01 -10.45 9.23
C ASN A 224 16.89 -9.72 8.48
N TYR A 225 17.05 -8.40 8.33
CA TYR A 225 16.13 -7.55 7.59
C TYR A 225 16.83 -7.11 6.31
N ASP A 226 16.51 -7.80 5.23
CA ASP A 226 17.10 -7.58 3.92
C ASP A 226 16.15 -6.81 3.01
N HIS A 227 16.69 -6.19 1.97
CA HIS A 227 15.89 -5.52 0.98
C HIS A 227 15.19 -6.52 0.04
N ILE A 228 13.99 -6.25 -0.48
CA ILE A 228 13.33 -7.05 -1.51
C ILE A 228 14.13 -6.86 -2.80
N ILE A 229 14.14 -5.62 -3.32
CA ILE A 229 15.04 -5.17 -4.37
C ILE A 229 16.34 -4.65 -3.71
N PRO A 230 17.52 -5.22 -4.00
CA PRO A 230 18.78 -4.75 -3.42
C PRO A 230 19.06 -3.27 -3.74
N LEU A 231 19.62 -2.51 -2.79
CA LEU A 231 20.02 -1.12 -3.02
C LEU A 231 20.98 -0.94 -4.22
N GLU A 232 21.88 -1.90 -4.44
CA GLU A 232 22.83 -1.87 -5.58
C GLU A 232 22.15 -2.07 -6.94
N SER A 233 20.85 -2.38 -6.95
CA SER A 233 19.97 -2.54 -8.10
C SER A 233 18.75 -1.63 -7.96
N GLY A 234 18.94 -0.38 -7.54
CA GLY A 234 17.83 0.61 -7.47
C GLY A 234 16.80 0.42 -6.35
N GLY A 235 17.00 -0.48 -5.40
CA GLY A 235 16.09 -0.62 -4.26
C GLY A 235 16.09 0.58 -3.30
N THR A 236 15.02 0.73 -2.52
CA THR A 236 14.81 1.82 -1.54
C THR A 236 15.07 1.42 -0.08
N ASN A 237 15.16 2.40 0.82
CA ASN A 237 15.06 2.19 2.27
C ASN A 237 13.63 2.41 2.81
N ASP A 238 12.61 2.45 1.94
CA ASP A 238 11.22 2.48 2.34
C ASP A 238 10.83 1.13 2.99
N PRO A 239 9.99 1.09 4.05
CA PRO A 239 9.55 -0.15 4.70
C PRO A 239 9.00 -1.23 3.76
N THR A 240 8.36 -0.82 2.66
CA THR A 240 7.79 -1.74 1.66
C THR A 240 8.87 -2.62 1.02
N ASN A 241 10.10 -2.11 0.91
CA ASN A 241 11.23 -2.82 0.33
C ASN A 241 11.99 -3.71 1.32
N PHE A 242 11.52 -3.95 2.55
CA PHE A 242 12.21 -4.85 3.49
C PHE A 242 11.54 -6.22 3.56
N GLN A 243 12.31 -7.26 3.87
CA GLN A 243 11.87 -8.64 4.11
C GLN A 243 12.74 -9.35 5.15
N LEU A 244 12.15 -10.35 5.82
CA LEU A 244 12.81 -11.18 6.81
C LEU A 244 13.59 -12.31 6.13
N THR A 245 14.87 -12.46 6.44
CA THR A 245 15.73 -13.52 5.89
C THR A 245 16.51 -14.24 7.00
N CYS A 246 16.77 -15.53 6.83
CA CYS A 246 17.70 -16.25 7.70
C CYS A 246 19.15 -15.87 7.34
N GLU A 247 20.08 -16.10 8.27
CA GLU A 247 21.50 -15.78 8.06
C GLU A 247 22.10 -16.46 6.81
N HIS A 248 21.72 -17.70 6.52
CA HIS A 248 22.15 -18.41 5.32
C HIS A 248 21.71 -17.70 4.05
N CYS A 249 20.41 -17.46 3.88
CA CYS A 249 19.87 -16.79 2.69
C CYS A 249 20.39 -15.36 2.55
N ASN A 250 20.49 -14.61 3.65
CA ASN A 250 21.03 -13.25 3.65
C ASN A 250 22.47 -13.20 3.11
N LYS A 251 23.33 -14.15 3.52
CA LYS A 251 24.71 -14.26 3.02
C LYS A 251 24.77 -14.74 1.56
N SER A 252 23.93 -15.70 1.19
CA SER A 252 23.92 -16.31 -0.14
C SER A 252 23.37 -15.37 -1.23
N LYS A 253 22.36 -14.54 -0.92
CA LYS A 253 21.73 -13.62 -1.88
C LYS A 253 22.72 -12.54 -2.36
N GLY A 254 23.50 -11.97 -1.43
CA GLY A 254 24.41 -10.85 -1.72
C GLY A 254 23.72 -9.69 -2.46
N HIS A 255 24.48 -8.97 -3.29
CA HIS A 255 23.97 -7.87 -4.14
C HIS A 255 23.37 -8.33 -5.48
N ARG A 256 23.24 -9.64 -5.73
CA ARG A 256 23.15 -10.18 -7.11
C ARG A 256 21.79 -10.71 -7.52
N SER A 257 20.84 -10.84 -6.59
CA SER A 257 19.62 -11.59 -6.83
C SER A 257 18.38 -10.83 -6.39
N THR A 258 17.43 -10.72 -7.30
CA THR A 258 16.05 -10.28 -7.07
C THR A 258 15.10 -11.49 -6.93
N ILE A 259 15.63 -12.70 -6.64
CA ILE A 259 14.80 -13.90 -6.50
C ILE A 259 13.74 -13.64 -5.42
N TYR A 260 12.51 -13.66 -5.89
CA TYR A 260 11.30 -13.50 -5.10
C TYR A 260 10.60 -14.85 -5.00
N ASN A 261 10.29 -15.26 -3.78
CA ASN A 261 9.50 -16.45 -3.51
C ASN A 261 8.24 -16.04 -2.76
N SER A 262 7.07 -16.29 -3.34
CA SER A 262 5.80 -16.18 -2.62
C SER A 262 5.54 -17.49 -1.87
N PHE A 263 6.04 -17.59 -0.63
CA PHE A 263 5.73 -18.75 0.22
C PHE A 263 4.29 -18.66 0.75
N GLY A 264 3.35 -19.08 -0.09
CA GLY A 264 1.98 -19.39 0.32
C GLY A 264 1.86 -20.89 0.59
N ALA A 265 1.73 -21.29 1.86
CA ALA A 265 1.25 -22.64 2.17
C ALA A 265 -0.28 -22.63 2.02
N ARG A 266 -0.82 -23.53 1.20
CA ARG A 266 -2.25 -23.83 1.27
C ARG A 266 -2.53 -24.39 2.66
N PHE A 267 -3.66 -24.02 3.26
CA PHE A 267 -4.07 -24.61 4.55
C PHE A 267 -4.28 -26.12 4.44
N TRP A 268 -4.65 -26.60 3.25
CA TRP A 268 -4.93 -28.00 2.95
C TRP A 268 -4.25 -28.38 1.63
N GLU A 269 -3.52 -29.49 1.63
CA GLU A 269 -3.06 -30.10 0.38
C GLU A 269 -4.22 -30.90 -0.22
N ILE A 270 -4.59 -30.57 -1.45
CA ILE A 270 -5.61 -31.29 -2.20
C ILE A 270 -4.92 -31.86 -3.43
N GLU A 271 -4.49 -33.13 -3.31
CA GLU A 271 -3.69 -33.84 -4.32
C GLU A 271 -4.35 -33.84 -5.71
N SER A 272 -5.68 -33.85 -5.76
CA SER A 272 -6.45 -33.83 -7.01
C SER A 272 -6.51 -32.46 -7.71
N LEU A 273 -6.00 -31.40 -7.10
CA LEU A 273 -6.07 -30.01 -7.60
C LEU A 273 -4.69 -29.42 -7.94
N LEU A 274 -3.64 -30.24 -7.97
CA LEU A 274 -2.35 -29.81 -8.51
C LEU A 274 -2.43 -29.89 -10.05
N PRO A 275 -2.12 -28.80 -10.78
CA PRO A 275 -1.92 -28.89 -12.21
C PRO A 275 -0.88 -29.98 -12.49
N LYS A 276 -1.18 -30.91 -13.40
CA LYS A 276 -0.21 -31.90 -13.87
C LYS A 276 0.95 -31.25 -14.60
#